data_AF-A0A522E3V6-F1
#
_entry.id   AF-A0A522E3V6-F1
#
_cell.length_a   1.000
_cell.length_b   1.000
_cell.length_c   1.000
_cell.angle_alpha   90.00
_cell.angle_beta   90.00
_cell.angle_gamma   90.00
#
_symmetry.space_group_name_H-M   'P 1'
#
loop_
_entity.id
_entity.type
_entity.pdbx_description
1 polymer ?
#
loop_
_entity_poly.entity_id
_entity_poly.type
_entity_poly.pdbx_seq_one_letter_code
_entity_poly.pdbx_strand_id
1 'polypeptide(L)'
;MSVQVLLDTYKNTPRLFQLADRLSLAPPQRIYLKNLRGSSSEFVTAAVLQHPSCAQLNHLIVLNDAEDAAYFHNTLENLTGVLDLFYFPSSFKSKK
;
A
#
# COMPACT_ATOMS: atom_id res chain seq x y z
N MET A 1 -7.88 -19.61 -5.92
CA MET A 1 -8.39 -18.44 -5.19
C MET A 1 -8.14 -17.23 -6.07
N SER A 2 -9.15 -16.43 -6.42
CA SER A 2 -8.97 -15.26 -7.30
C SER A 2 -8.30 -14.11 -6.54
N VAL A 3 -7.67 -13.19 -7.28
CA VAL A 3 -7.03 -11.99 -6.72
C VAL A 3 -8.03 -11.17 -5.87
N GLN A 4 -9.27 -11.06 -6.34
CA GLN A 4 -10.35 -10.36 -5.63
C GLN A 4 -10.65 -10.98 -4.26
N VAL A 5 -10.81 -12.31 -4.21
CA VAL A 5 -11.09 -13.03 -2.96
C VAL A 5 -9.94 -12.87 -1.97
N LEU A 6 -8.71 -12.85 -2.48
CA LEU A 6 -7.52 -12.60 -1.67
C LEU A 6 -7.54 -11.17 -1.10
N LEU A 7 -7.77 -10.16 -1.93
CA LEU A 7 -7.87 -8.77 -1.49
C LEU A 7 -9.00 -8.57 -0.46
N ASP A 8 -10.16 -9.18 -0.68
CA ASP A 8 -11.27 -9.14 0.28
C ASP A 8 -10.92 -9.81 1.60
N THR A 9 -10.07 -10.85 1.58
CA THR A 9 -9.54 -11.44 2.81
C THR A 9 -8.69 -10.44 3.58
N TYR A 10 -7.79 -9.70 2.91
CA TYR A 10 -6.97 -8.65 3.55
C TYR A 10 -7.83 -7.53 4.12
N LYS A 11 -8.82 -7.04 3.36
CA LYS A 11 -9.79 -6.00 3.79
C LYS A 11 -10.51 -6.34 5.07
N ASN A 12 -10.82 -7.61 5.28
CA ASN A 12 -11.62 -8.08 6.41
C ASN A 12 -10.77 -8.70 7.54
N THR A 13 -9.47 -8.39 7.60
CA THR A 13 -8.62 -8.89 8.70
C THR A 13 -8.62 -7.95 9.91
N PRO A 14 -8.66 -8.49 11.16
CA PRO A 14 -8.53 -7.69 12.37
C PRO A 14 -7.23 -6.85 12.44
N ARG A 15 -6.15 -7.34 11.80
CA ARG A 15 -4.88 -6.63 11.72
C ARG A 15 -4.97 -5.38 10.86
N LEU A 16 -5.74 -5.43 9.77
CA LEU A 16 -5.98 -4.26 8.94
C LEU A 16 -6.78 -3.21 9.70
N PHE A 17 -7.83 -3.61 10.42
CA PHE A 17 -8.62 -2.69 11.24
C PHE A 17 -7.74 -1.98 12.29
N GLN A 18 -6.91 -2.75 13.01
CA GLN A 18 -5.94 -2.18 13.95
C GLN A 18 -4.98 -1.18 13.28
N LEU A 19 -4.52 -1.48 12.07
CA LEU A 19 -3.65 -0.59 11.31
C LEU A 19 -4.39 0.69 10.89
N ALA A 20 -5.58 0.57 10.31
CA ALA A 20 -6.40 1.69 9.86
C ALA A 20 -6.78 2.63 11.02
N ASP A 21 -7.18 2.06 12.17
CA ASP A 21 -7.47 2.84 13.37
C ASP A 21 -6.24 3.64 13.79
N ARG A 22 -5.07 3.01 13.90
CA ARG A 22 -3.83 3.70 14.28
C ARG A 22 -3.36 4.75 13.29
N LEU A 23 -3.63 4.56 11.99
CA LEU A 23 -3.32 5.55 10.95
C LEU A 23 -4.27 6.75 11.00
N SER A 24 -5.55 6.53 11.34
CA SER A 24 -6.57 7.58 11.43
C SER A 24 -6.50 8.42 12.71
N LEU A 25 -5.87 7.90 13.77
CA LEU A 25 -5.74 8.57 15.05
C LEU A 25 -4.56 9.55 15.07
N ALA A 26 -4.77 10.75 15.62
CA ALA A 26 -3.68 11.61 16.08
C ALA A 26 -3.21 11.12 17.46
N PRO A 27 -1.89 11.17 17.80
CA PRO A 27 -0.75 11.73 17.06
C PRO A 27 -0.08 10.74 16.08
N PRO A 28 0.81 11.21 15.18
CA PRO A 28 1.55 10.36 14.26
C PRO A 28 2.28 9.21 14.96
N GLN A 29 2.13 7.99 14.45
CA GLN A 29 2.74 6.80 15.02
C GLN A 29 3.76 6.18 14.07
N ARG A 30 4.85 5.64 14.64
CA ARG A 30 5.76 4.74 13.92
C ARG A 30 5.25 3.31 14.08
N ILE A 31 4.71 2.75 13.00
CA ILE A 31 4.14 1.40 12.99
C ILE A 31 5.06 0.50 12.18
N TYR A 32 5.47 -0.63 12.76
CA TYR A 32 6.29 -1.62 12.08
C TYR A 32 5.48 -2.89 11.77
N LEU A 33 5.28 -3.17 10.48
CA LEU A 33 4.62 -4.38 10.00
C LEU A 33 5.67 -5.47 9.79
N LYS A 34 5.60 -6.53 10.60
CA LYS A 34 6.50 -7.70 10.50
C LYS A 34 5.86 -8.84 9.73
N ASN A 35 6.70 -9.71 9.17
CA ASN A 35 6.30 -10.93 8.46
C ASN A 35 5.45 -10.68 7.20
N LEU A 36 5.62 -9.53 6.55
CA LEU A 36 5.18 -9.36 5.17
C LEU A 36 6.10 -10.19 4.26
N ARG A 37 5.52 -11.01 3.37
CA ARG A 37 6.24 -11.90 2.46
C ARG A 37 5.60 -11.85 1.08
N GLY A 38 6.44 -11.89 0.03
CA GLY A 38 5.99 -11.72 -1.34
C GLY A 38 5.16 -10.44 -1.49
N SER A 39 4.10 -10.49 -2.30
CA SER A 39 3.25 -9.33 -2.60
C SER A 39 2.33 -8.86 -1.46
N SER A 40 2.52 -9.37 -0.23
CA SER A 40 1.63 -9.02 0.89
C SER A 40 1.64 -7.53 1.24
N SER A 41 2.74 -6.81 0.98
CA SER A 41 2.82 -5.36 1.19
C SER A 41 1.86 -4.58 0.30
N GLU A 42 1.73 -4.99 -0.95
CA GLU A 42 0.85 -4.43 -1.97
C GLU A 42 -0.61 -4.67 -1.60
N PHE A 43 -0.94 -5.89 -1.15
CA PHE A 43 -2.29 -6.21 -0.66
C PHE A 43 -2.68 -5.42 0.60
N VAL A 44 -1.76 -5.29 1.57
CA VAL A 44 -2.03 -4.50 2.77
C VAL A 44 -2.23 -3.03 2.40
N THR A 45 -1.36 -2.47 1.56
CA THR A 45 -1.47 -1.08 1.10
C THR A 45 -2.76 -0.86 0.32
N ALA A 46 -3.12 -1.76 -0.61
CA ALA A 46 -4.38 -1.70 -1.34
C ALA A 46 -5.59 -1.70 -0.40
N ALA A 47 -5.57 -2.58 0.61
CA ALA A 47 -6.64 -2.70 1.58
C ALA A 47 -6.73 -1.46 2.50
N VAL A 48 -5.59 -0.85 2.88
CA VAL A 48 -5.57 0.42 3.63
C VAL A 48 -6.13 1.57 2.80
N LEU A 49 -5.71 1.71 1.54
CA LEU A 49 -6.18 2.76 0.63
C LEU A 49 -7.69 2.71 0.40
N GLN A 50 -8.25 1.50 0.32
CA GLN A 50 -9.68 1.29 0.14
C GLN A 50 -10.47 1.28 1.45
N HIS A 51 -9.81 1.46 2.60
CA HIS A 51 -10.48 1.45 3.91
C HIS A 51 -11.17 2.79 4.17
N PRO A 52 -12.46 2.83 4.60
CA PRO A 52 -13.20 4.07 4.82
C PRO A 52 -12.51 5.07 5.77
N SER A 53 -11.93 4.58 6.87
CA SER A 53 -11.21 5.43 7.84
C SER A 53 -9.96 6.11 7.28
N CYS A 54 -9.43 5.63 6.15
CA CYS A 54 -8.22 6.15 5.50
C CYS A 54 -8.55 6.93 4.23
N ALA A 55 -9.83 7.04 3.83
CA ALA A 55 -10.22 7.63 2.54
C ALA A 55 -9.82 9.10 2.36
N GLN A 56 -9.57 9.83 3.46
CA GLN A 56 -9.10 11.22 3.44
C GLN A 56 -7.58 11.35 3.59
N LEU A 57 -6.85 10.24 3.71
CA LEU A 57 -5.41 10.23 3.90
C LEU A 57 -4.69 10.06 2.56
N ASN A 58 -3.65 10.87 2.36
CA ASN A 58 -2.71 10.67 1.26
C ASN A 58 -1.56 9.79 1.73
N HIS A 59 -1.23 8.77 0.94
CA HIS A 59 -0.18 7.82 1.26
C HIS A 59 1.04 8.05 0.36
N LEU A 60 2.21 8.25 0.97
CA LEU A 60 3.49 8.25 0.26
C LEU A 60 4.20 6.92 0.52
N ILE A 61 4.54 6.21 -0.55
CA ILE A 61 5.23 4.92 -0.49
C ILE A 61 6.64 5.13 -1.02
N VAL A 62 7.63 4.80 -0.20
CA VAL A 62 9.05 4.92 -0.53
C VAL A 62 9.64 3.51 -0.60
N LEU A 63 10.23 3.17 -1.74
CA LEU A 63 10.84 1.88 -2.02
C LEU A 63 12.34 2.05 -2.32
N ASN A 64 13.08 0.94 -2.30
CA ASN A 64 14.55 0.97 -2.34
C ASN A 64 15.08 1.46 -3.69
N ASP A 65 14.43 1.07 -4.78
CA ASP A 65 14.83 1.43 -6.13
C ASP A 65 13.62 1.61 -7.07
N ALA A 66 13.92 2.04 -8.29
CA ALA A 66 12.92 2.35 -9.32
C ALA A 66 12.23 1.12 -9.89
N GLU A 67 12.88 -0.05 -9.86
CA GLU A 67 12.32 -1.29 -10.37
C GLU A 67 11.28 -1.83 -9.39
N ASP A 68 11.62 -1.93 -8.11
CA ASP A 68 10.70 -2.24 -7.02
C ASP A 68 9.50 -1.29 -7.03
N ALA A 69 9.76 0.01 -7.19
CA ALA A 69 8.70 1.02 -7.24
C ALA A 69 7.76 0.86 -8.44
N ALA A 70 8.29 0.52 -9.62
CA ALA A 70 7.47 0.25 -10.79
C ALA A 70 6.62 -1.03 -10.63
N TYR A 71 7.19 -2.11 -10.10
CA TYR A 71 6.45 -3.35 -9.83
C TYR A 71 5.35 -3.15 -8.78
N PHE A 72 5.66 -2.43 -7.70
CA PHE A 72 4.69 -2.10 -6.67
C PHE A 72 3.56 -1.24 -7.23
N HIS A 73 3.87 -0.21 -8.00
CA HIS A 73 2.89 0.68 -8.63
C HIS A 73 1.92 -0.09 -9.54
N ASN A 74 2.44 -0.90 -10.46
CA ASN A 74 1.62 -1.70 -11.38
C ASN A 74 0.72 -2.71 -10.64
N THR A 75 1.26 -3.33 -9.59
CA THR A 75 0.48 -4.28 -8.77
C THR A 75 -0.63 -3.55 -8.02
N LEU A 76 -0.33 -2.41 -7.43
CA LEU A 76 -1.30 -1.62 -6.69
C LEU A 76 -2.40 -1.06 -7.61
N GLU A 77 -2.04 -0.58 -8.80
CA GLU A 77 -2.98 -0.17 -9.84
C GLU A 77 -3.92 -1.32 -10.22
N ASN A 78 -3.37 -2.52 -10.47
CA ASN A 78 -4.15 -3.71 -10.80
C ASN A 78 -5.11 -4.12 -9.67
N LEU A 79 -4.65 -4.08 -8.42
CA LEU A 79 -5.44 -4.47 -7.24
C LEU A 79 -6.56 -3.48 -6.94
N THR A 80 -6.30 -2.18 -7.13
CA THR A 80 -7.21 -1.14 -6.67
C THR A 80 -8.12 -0.60 -7.76
N GLY A 81 -7.69 -0.66 -9.03
CA GLY A 81 -8.36 0.01 -10.15
C GLY A 81 -8.44 1.53 -9.99
N VAL A 82 -7.64 2.11 -9.08
CA VAL A 82 -7.70 3.53 -8.71
C VAL A 82 -6.90 4.37 -9.70
N LEU A 83 -7.51 5.46 -10.16
CA LEU A 83 -6.92 6.39 -11.14
C LEU A 83 -5.96 7.42 -10.52
N ASP A 84 -6.07 7.65 -9.21
CA ASP A 84 -5.27 8.65 -8.49
C ASP A 84 -4.00 8.04 -7.87
N LEU A 85 -3.28 7.23 -8.66
CA LEU A 85 -1.99 6.66 -8.26
C LEU A 85 -0.87 7.34 -9.04
N PHE A 86 0.04 8.02 -8.33
CA PHE A 86 1.13 8.78 -8.95
C PHE A 86 2.48 8.11 -8.73
N TYR A 87 3.30 8.09 -9.78
CA TYR A 87 4.67 7.59 -9.74
C TYR A 87 5.66 8.75 -9.79
N PHE A 88 6.56 8.84 -8.81
CA PHE A 88 7.57 9.90 -8.70
C PHE A 88 8.97 9.30 -8.90
N PRO A 89 9.54 9.34 -10.12
CA PRO A 89 10.88 8.80 -10.37
C PRO A 89 11.96 9.65 -9.70
N SER A 90 13.10 9.04 -9.40
CA SER A 90 14.30 9.78 -9.00
C SER A 90 14.71 10.76 -10.11
N SER A 91 14.92 12.03 -9.75
CA SER A 91 15.39 13.06 -10.69
C SER A 91 16.88 12.92 -11.05
N PHE A 92 17.63 12.08 -10.33
CA PHE A 92 19.05 11.90 -10.55
C PHE A 92 19.30 10.91 -11.69
N LYS A 93 19.97 11.35 -12.75
CA LYS A 93 20.44 10.44 -13.81
C LYS A 93 21.50 9.49 -13.24
N SER A 94 21.09 8.26 -12.93
CA SER A 94 22.01 7.14 -12.80
C SER A 94 22.72 6.95 -14.15
N LYS A 95 24.05 7.13 -14.18
CA LYS A 95 24.85 6.64 -15.31
C LYS A 95 24.83 5.11 -15.21
N LYS A 96 24.18 4.45 -16.17
CA LYS A 96 24.32 3.00 -16.38
C LYS A 96 25.77 2.64 -16.68
#